data_AF-A0A6V7L200-F1
#
_entry.id   AF-A0A6V7L200-F1
#
_cell.length_a   1.000
_cell.length_b   1.000
_cell.length_c   1.000
_cell.angle_alpha   90.00
_cell.angle_beta   90.00
_cell.angle_gamma   90.00
#
_symmetry.space_group_name_H-M   'P 1'
#
loop_
_entity.id
_entity.type
_entity.pdbx_description
1 polymer ?
#
loop_
_entity_poly.entity_id
_entity_poly.type
_entity_poly.pdbx_seq_one_letter_code
_entity_poly.pdbx_strand_id
1 'polypeptide(L)' 'TGSFGDGIYLSSELGVSMEFAPVGYGWGGSMLGSEMSCIALCEVVNHPDVKKGDS' A
#
# COMPACT_ATOMS: atom_id res chain seq x y z
N THR A 1 13.46 -11.31 2.94
CA THR A 1 12.83 -10.93 4.22
C THR A 1 13.07 -9.44 4.40
N GLY A 2 12.01 -8.64 4.51
CA GLY A 2 12.11 -7.18 4.46
C GLY A 2 12.86 -6.61 5.66
N SER A 3 13.67 -5.57 5.43
CA SER A 3 14.62 -4.99 6.40
C SER A 3 13.98 -4.28 7.61
N PHE A 4 12.65 -4.29 7.71
CA PHE A 4 11.89 -3.40 8.59
C PHE A 4 11.16 -4.12 9.73
N GLY A 5 11.29 -5.45 9.82
CA GLY A 5 10.61 -6.30 10.80
C GLY A 5 9.25 -6.82 10.33
N ASP A 6 8.49 -7.40 11.26
CA ASP A 6 7.16 -7.95 10.98
C ASP A 6 6.07 -6.91 11.26
N GLY A 7 5.20 -6.65 10.29
CA GLY A 7 4.12 -5.68 10.43
C GLY A 7 3.45 -5.29 9.11
N ILE A 8 2.41 -4.46 9.21
CA ILE A 8 1.77 -3.80 8.06
C ILE A 8 2.39 -2.41 7.92
N TYR A 9 2.93 -2.13 6.75
CA TYR A 9 3.55 -0.84 6.44
C TYR A 9 2.56 0.07 5.74
N LEU A 10 2.34 1.24 6.31
CA LEU A 10 1.46 2.28 5.78
C LEU A 10 2.23 3.59 5.69
N SER A 11 1.88 4.43 4.72
CA SER A 11 2.42 5.78 4.57
C SER A 11 1.28 6.79 4.42
N SER A 12 1.45 7.96 5.02
CA SER A 12 0.58 9.12 4.77
C SER A 12 0.95 9.84 3.46
N GLU A 13 2.12 9.54 2.89
CA GLU A 13 2.58 10.08 1.62
C GLU A 13 2.29 9.10 0.48
N LEU A 14 1.40 9.50 -0.43
CA LEU A 14 1.00 8.69 -1.58
C LEU A 14 2.21 8.27 -2.44
N GLY A 15 3.21 9.15 -2.60
CA GLY A 15 4.40 8.88 -3.41
C GLY A 15 5.20 7.69 -2.90
N VAL A 16 5.33 7.53 -1.58
CA VAL A 16 6.01 6.38 -0.97
C VAL A 16 5.23 5.09 -1.27
N SER A 17 3.90 5.10 -1.14
CA SER A 17 3.08 3.91 -1.43
C SER A 17 3.09 3.53 -2.92
N MET A 18 3.24 4.51 -3.83
CA MET A 18 3.33 4.25 -5.28
C MET A 18 4.55 3.38 -5.64
N GLU A 19 5.68 3.51 -4.94
CA GLU A 19 6.87 2.69 -5.17
C GLU A 19 6.62 1.20 -4.90
N PHE A 20 5.65 0.88 -4.05
CA PHE A 20 5.24 -0.49 -3.72
C PHE A 20 4.05 -0.98 -4.56
N ALA A 21 3.51 -0.16 -5.46
CA ALA A 21 2.39 -0.49 -6.34
C ALA A 21 2.77 -0.34 -7.82
N PRO A 22 3.71 -1.14 -8.34
CA PRO A 22 4.01 -1.12 -9.77
C PRO A 22 2.80 -1.59 -10.60
N VAL A 23 2.74 -1.16 -11.85
CA VAL A 23 1.73 -1.64 -12.79
C VAL A 23 1.92 -3.13 -13.04
N GLY A 24 0.83 -3.89 -12.99
CA GLY A 24 0.80 -5.32 -13.31
C GLY A 24 -0.34 -5.67 -14.24
N TYR A 25 -0.31 -6.90 -14.76
CA TYR A 25 -1.37 -7.42 -15.63
C TYR A 25 -2.61 -7.81 -14.82
N GLY A 26 -3.72 -7.17 -15.14
CA GLY A 26 -5.04 -7.50 -14.65
C GLY A 26 -5.78 -8.48 -15.56
N TRP A 27 -7.10 -8.35 -15.61
CA TRP A 27 -7.95 -9.17 -16.47
C TRP A 27 -8.08 -8.54 -17.86
N GLY A 28 -7.73 -9.27 -18.93
CA GLY A 28 -7.78 -8.77 -20.30
C GLY A 28 -9.17 -8.36 -20.82
N GLY A 29 -10.24 -8.87 -20.20
CA GLY A 29 -11.63 -8.46 -20.50
C GLY A 29 -12.13 -7.30 -19.64
N SER A 30 -11.29 -6.73 -18.78
CA SER A 30 -11.65 -5.63 -17.88
C SER A 30 -11.95 -4.35 -18.65
N MET A 31 -13.04 -3.68 -18.28
CA MET A 31 -13.37 -2.34 -18.80
C MET A 31 -12.36 -1.26 -18.38
N LEU A 32 -11.57 -1.51 -17.32
CA LEU A 32 -10.54 -0.59 -16.83
C LEU A 32 -9.20 -0.73 -17.56
N GLY A 33 -9.09 -1.73 -18.46
CA GLY A 33 -7.85 -2.10 -19.13
C GLY A 33 -7.21 -3.36 -18.55
N SER A 34 -6.25 -3.91 -19.30
CA SER A 34 -5.52 -5.13 -18.96
C SER A 34 -4.32 -4.92 -18.03
N GLU A 35 -3.99 -3.67 -17.73
CA GLU A 35 -2.86 -3.28 -16.89
C GLU A 35 -3.33 -2.28 -15.83
N MET A 36 -2.94 -2.48 -14.58
CA MET A 36 -3.32 -1.58 -13.50
C MET A 36 -2.27 -1.54 -12.37
N SER A 37 -2.23 -0.41 -11.67
CA SER A 37 -1.64 -0.26 -10.35
C SER A 37 -2.75 0.09 -9.36
N CYS A 38 -2.64 -0.36 -8.11
CA CYS A 38 -3.66 -0.14 -7.08
C CYS A 38 -3.00 0.16 -5.73
N ILE A 39 -3.53 1.17 -5.04
CA ILE A 39 -3.07 1.60 -3.72
C ILE A 39 -4.26 1.58 -2.76
N ALA A 40 -4.09 0.95 -1.60
CA ALA A 40 -5.09 0.96 -0.54
C ALA A 40 -5.02 2.28 0.25
N LEU A 41 -6.18 2.91 0.43
CA LEU A 41 -6.37 3.99 1.39
C LEU A 41 -7.00 3.40 2.66
N CYS A 42 -6.30 3.50 3.78
CA CYS A 42 -6.68 2.86 5.03
C CYS A 42 -7.08 3.88 6.09
N GLU A 43 -8.16 3.59 6.83
CA GLU A 43 -8.40 4.19 8.13
C GLU A 43 -7.61 3.42 9.19
N VAL A 44 -6.86 4.14 10.02
CA VAL A 44 -6.03 3.53 11.08
C VAL A 44 -6.62 3.89 12.43
N VAL A 45 -7.04 2.87 13.18
CA VAL A 45 -7.54 3.04 14.55
C VAL A 45 -6.42 3.60 15.43
N ASN A 46 -6.69 4.74 16.08
CA ASN A 46 -5.75 5.37 16.99
C ASN A 46 -5.76 4.63 18.34
N HIS A 47 -4.96 3.58 18.46
CA HIS A 47 -4.83 2.75 19.65
C HIS A 47 -3.36 2.68 20.09
N PRO A 48 -3.04 2.68 21.40
CA PRO A 48 -1.66 2.60 21.88
C PRO A 48 -0.87 1.37 21.38
N ASP A 49 -1.56 0.28 21.06
CA ASP A 49 -0.94 -0.93 20.53
C ASP A 49 -0.62 -0.86 19.02
N VAL A 50 -1.14 0.16 18.32
CA VAL A 50 -0.84 0.41 16.90
C VAL A 50 0.42 1.26 16.82
N LYS A 51 1.54 0.64 16.45
CA LYS A 51 2.79 1.33 16.20
C LYS A 51 2.66 2.21 14.96
N LYS A 52 2.49 3.51 15.16
CA LYS A 52 2.80 4.50 14.13
C LYS A 52 4.31 4.70 14.19
N GLY A 53 5.01 4.57 13.06
CA GLY A 53 6.42 4.96 13.03
C GLY A 53 6.50 6.40 13.49
N ASP A 54 7.26 6.66 14.57
CA ASP A 54 7.36 7.98 15.16
C ASP A 54 7.83 8.99 14.10
N SER A 55 7.10 10.13 14.03
CA SER A 55 7.42 11.29 13.20
C SER A 55 8.78 11.91 13.52
#